data_AF-A0A9X2HQU0-F1
#
_entry.id   AF-A0A9X2HQU0-F1
#
_cell.length_a   1.000
_cell.length_b   1.000
_cell.length_c   1.000
_cell.angle_alpha   90.00
_cell.angle_beta   90.00
_cell.angle_gamma   90.00
#
_symmetry.space_group_name_H-M   'P 1'
#
loop_
_entity.id
_entity.type
_entity.pdbx_description
1 polymer ?
#
loop_
_entity_poly.entity_id
_entity_poly.type
_entity_poly.pdbx_seq_one_letter_code
_entity_poly.pdbx_strand_id
1 'polypeptide(L)'
;MTVTTERRLLQAVVALACFVPLSVGGQSVLHGPGFLGHPPVIPTDLDSHFRYISGIFLAVGVAFASCVPRIETTGPRFRLLGALVVAGGLSRVVSLIAVGAPSTGHLFGFFMELGAVPLLMLWQASFARRWAAALPS
;
A
#
# COMPACT_ATOMS: atom_id res chain seq x y z
N MET A 1 18.97 -9.82 -16.77
CA MET A 1 18.98 -9.78 -15.29
C MET A 1 18.82 -11.21 -14.76
N THR A 2 19.57 -11.64 -13.74
CA THR A 2 19.38 -12.99 -13.16
C THR A 2 18.14 -13.02 -12.27
N VAL A 3 17.55 -14.20 -12.08
CA VAL A 3 16.36 -14.40 -11.23
C VAL A 3 16.63 -13.98 -9.78
N THR A 4 17.86 -14.19 -9.27
CA THR A 4 18.28 -13.76 -7.93
C THR A 4 18.39 -12.25 -7.81
N THR A 5 18.94 -11.57 -8.82
CA THR A 5 19.01 -10.10 -8.85
C THR A 5 17.61 -9.51 -8.88
N GLU A 6 16.72 -10.06 -9.70
CA GLU A 6 15.34 -9.61 -9.80
C GLU A 6 14.59 -9.76 -8.46
N ARG A 7 14.78 -10.89 -7.78
CA ARG A 7 14.22 -11.13 -6.45
C ARG A 7 14.61 -10.00 -5.49
N ARG A 8 15.90 -9.69 -5.40
CA ARG A 8 16.42 -8.64 -4.50
C ARG A 8 15.86 -7.27 -4.87
N LEU A 9 15.74 -6.98 -6.17
CA LEU A 9 15.18 -5.71 -6.62
C LEU A 9 13.70 -5.58 -6.24
N LEU A 10 12.89 -6.62 -6.51
CA LEU A 10 11.49 -6.64 -6.13
C LEU A 10 11.31 -6.51 -4.61
N GLN A 11 12.14 -7.21 -3.82
CA GLN A 11 12.17 -7.08 -2.36
C GLN A 11 12.47 -5.64 -1.91
N ALA A 12 13.49 -5.01 -2.48
CA ALA A 12 13.87 -3.64 -2.14
C ALA A 12 12.77 -2.63 -2.50
N VAL A 13 12.17 -2.74 -3.69
CA VAL A 13 11.10 -1.83 -4.13
C VAL A 13 9.85 -2.00 -3.28
N VAL A 14 9.44 -3.24 -2.97
CA VAL A 14 8.28 -3.47 -2.11
C VAL A 14 8.56 -3.03 -0.68
N ALA A 15 9.75 -3.29 -0.14
CA ALA A 15 10.13 -2.81 1.19
C ALA A 15 10.09 -1.27 1.25
N LEU A 16 10.58 -0.60 0.20
CA LEU A 16 10.51 0.85 0.09
C LEU A 16 9.05 1.34 0.04
N ALA A 17 8.20 0.69 -0.77
CA ALA A 17 6.78 1.02 -0.85
C ALA A 17 6.04 0.83 0.49
N CYS A 18 6.44 -0.17 1.30
CA CYS A 18 5.85 -0.41 2.62
C CYS A 18 6.10 0.73 3.62
N PHE A 19 7.13 1.57 3.43
CA PHE A 19 7.32 2.73 4.31
C PHE A 19 6.12 3.66 4.32
N VAL A 20 5.39 3.79 3.20
CA VAL A 20 4.22 4.66 3.11
C VAL A 20 3.13 4.25 4.11
N PRO A 21 2.54 3.04 4.07
CA PRO A 21 1.53 2.64 5.04
C PRO A 21 2.06 2.51 6.46
N LEU A 22 3.33 2.12 6.65
CA LEU A 22 3.91 1.99 7.99
C LEU A 22 4.09 3.35 8.67
N SER A 23 4.60 4.34 7.93
CA SER A 23 4.79 5.69 8.46
C SER A 23 3.47 6.44 8.58
N VAL A 24 2.71 6.58 7.49
CA VAL A 24 1.46 7.35 7.46
C VAL A 24 0.41 6.69 8.36
N GLY A 25 0.25 5.37 8.28
CA GLY A 25 -0.68 4.65 9.16
C GLY A 25 -0.30 4.78 10.63
N GLY A 26 0.98 4.60 10.98
CA GLY A 26 1.46 4.74 12.36
C GLY A 26 1.30 6.16 12.91
N GLN A 27 1.71 7.18 12.14
CA GLN A 27 1.57 8.58 12.52
C GLN A 27 0.09 8.97 12.69
N SER A 28 -0.78 8.56 11.78
CA SER A 28 -2.21 8.84 11.85
C SER A 28 -2.91 8.12 13.01
N VAL A 29 -2.51 6.88 13.33
CA VAL A 29 -3.02 6.15 14.50
C VAL A 29 -2.65 6.85 15.81
N LEU A 30 -1.44 7.40 15.91
CA LEU A 30 -0.95 8.06 17.12
C LEU A 30 -1.47 9.50 17.27
N HIS A 31 -1.46 10.27 16.17
CA HIS A 31 -1.70 11.72 16.20
C HIS A 31 -3.05 12.15 15.63
N GLY A 32 -3.82 11.25 15.02
CA GLY A 32 -5.11 11.57 14.40
C GLY A 32 -4.97 12.38 13.10
N PRO A 33 -6.07 12.98 12.59
CA PRO A 33 -6.09 13.65 11.28
C PRO A 33 -5.63 15.13 11.33
N GLY A 34 -5.07 15.63 12.44
CA GLY A 34 -4.78 17.06 12.64
C GLY A 34 -3.84 17.70 11.59
N PHE A 35 -3.02 16.90 10.92
CA PHE A 35 -2.16 17.37 9.83
C PHE A 35 -2.88 17.53 8.48
N LEU A 36 -4.12 17.03 8.36
CA LEU A 36 -4.90 17.05 7.13
C LEU A 36 -5.67 18.36 6.98
N GLY A 37 -5.03 19.36 6.38
CA GLY A 37 -5.67 20.64 6.09
C GLY A 37 -5.88 21.54 7.31
N HIS A 38 -5.30 21.18 8.47
CA HIS A 38 -5.34 21.94 9.72
C HIS A 38 -6.75 22.43 10.10
N PRO A 39 -7.74 21.52 10.21
CA PRO A 39 -9.09 21.90 10.58
C PRO A 39 -9.10 22.52 11.98
N PRO A 40 -9.88 23.59 12.21
CA PRO A 40 -9.94 24.24 13.52
C PRO A 40 -10.59 23.36 14.59
N VAL A 41 -11.46 22.42 14.19
CA VAL A 41 -12.13 21.44 15.05
C VAL A 41 -12.20 20.11 14.33
N ILE A 42 -11.84 19.01 15.01
CA ILE A 42 -12.01 17.64 14.53
C ILE A 42 -13.10 16.99 15.37
N PRO A 43 -14.26 16.63 14.78
CA PRO A 43 -15.30 15.88 15.49
C PRO A 43 -14.76 14.55 16.04
N THR A 44 -15.20 14.16 17.24
CA THR A 44 -14.74 12.94 17.93
C THR A 44 -14.97 11.67 17.10
N ASP A 45 -16.12 11.57 16.43
CA ASP A 45 -16.46 10.41 15.62
C ASP A 45 -15.59 10.33 14.36
N LEU A 46 -15.21 11.49 13.80
CA LEU A 46 -14.31 11.56 12.65
C LEU A 46 -12.88 11.17 13.05
N ASP A 47 -12.37 11.63 14.19
CA ASP A 47 -11.06 11.21 14.71
C ASP A 47 -11.01 9.70 14.96
N SER A 48 -12.03 9.16 15.65
CA SER A 48 -12.15 7.72 15.92
C SER A 48 -12.15 6.88 14.64
N HIS A 49 -12.99 7.27 13.65
CA HIS A 49 -13.08 6.57 12.38
C HIS A 49 -11.77 6.68 11.56
N PHE A 50 -11.13 7.84 11.57
CA PHE A 50 -9.86 8.06 10.90
C PHE A 50 -8.74 7.20 11.48
N ARG A 51 -8.64 7.09 12.82
CA ARG A 51 -7.67 6.21 13.49
C ARG A 51 -7.93 4.74 13.18
N TYR A 52 -9.20 4.32 13.14
CA TYR A 52 -9.58 2.96 12.77
C TYR A 52 -9.10 2.59 11.35
N ILE A 53 -9.41 3.42 10.34
CA ILE A 53 -8.97 3.19 8.95
C ILE A 53 -7.44 3.23 8.86
N SER A 54 -6.80 4.17 9.57
CA SER A 54 -5.34 4.27 9.62
C SER A 54 -4.68 3.04 10.23
N GLY A 55 -5.31 2.42 11.24
CA GLY A 55 -4.88 1.16 11.83
C GLY A 55 -4.96 0.00 10.85
N ILE A 56 -6.04 -0.08 10.05
CA ILE A 56 -6.15 -1.06 8.96
C ILE A 56 -5.05 -0.82 7.91
N PHE A 57 -4.82 0.43 7.52
CA PHE A 57 -3.78 0.78 6.54
C PHE A 57 -2.39 0.41 7.03
N LEU A 58 -2.08 0.68 8.30
CA LEU A 58 -0.86 0.24 8.96
C LEU A 58 -0.72 -1.29 8.95
N ALA A 59 -1.79 -2.02 9.32
CA ALA A 59 -1.80 -3.48 9.32
C ALA A 59 -1.60 -4.07 7.92
N VAL A 60 -2.16 -3.46 6.88
CA VAL A 60 -1.91 -3.81 5.47
C VAL A 60 -0.43 -3.60 5.13
N GLY A 61 0.17 -2.50 5.57
CA GLY A 61 1.61 -2.24 5.42
C GLY A 61 2.48 -3.32 6.08
N VAL A 62 2.16 -3.71 7.31
CA VAL A 62 2.84 -4.81 8.02
C VAL A 62 2.66 -6.13 7.27
N ALA A 63 1.45 -6.42 6.78
CA ALA A 63 1.16 -7.62 6.02
C ALA A 63 1.96 -7.68 4.70
N PHE A 64 2.11 -6.56 3.99
CA PHE A 64 2.97 -6.48 2.81
C PHE A 64 4.44 -6.68 3.17
N ALA A 65 4.93 -6.02 4.22
CA ALA A 65 6.30 -6.18 4.70
C ALA A 65 6.62 -7.65 5.03
N SER A 66 5.66 -8.38 5.62
CA SER A 66 5.80 -9.82 5.91
C SER A 66 5.94 -10.71 4.67
N CYS A 67 5.51 -10.23 3.49
CA CYS A 67 5.68 -10.93 2.22
C CYS A 67 7.11 -10.79 1.66
N VAL A 68 7.81 -9.69 1.99
CA VAL A 68 9.11 -9.35 1.38
C VAL A 68 10.15 -10.48 1.48
N PRO A 69 10.38 -11.15 2.63
CA PRO A 69 11.40 -12.19 2.73
C PRO A 69 11.16 -13.40 1.82
N ARG A 70 9.91 -13.66 1.43
CA ARG A 70 9.48 -14.82 0.63
C ARG A 70 8.62 -14.40 -0.57
N ILE A 71 9.00 -13.28 -1.20
CA ILE A 71 8.18 -12.59 -2.19
C ILE A 71 7.85 -13.46 -3.42
N GLU A 72 8.68 -14.46 -3.70
CA GLU A 72 8.50 -15.49 -4.73
C GLU A 72 7.31 -16.41 -4.47
N THR A 73 6.96 -16.70 -3.22
CA THR A 73 5.92 -17.70 -2.85
C THR A 73 4.65 -17.09 -2.24
N THR A 74 4.64 -15.78 -1.97
CA THR A 74 3.51 -15.10 -1.30
C THR A 74 2.46 -14.55 -2.27
N GLY A 75 2.37 -15.06 -3.51
CA GLY A 75 1.56 -14.48 -4.59
C GLY A 75 0.09 -14.22 -4.24
N PRO A 76 -0.68 -15.21 -3.74
CA PRO A 76 -2.08 -14.99 -3.37
C PRO A 76 -2.28 -13.90 -2.32
N ARG A 77 -1.46 -13.90 -1.25
CA ARG A 77 -1.51 -12.87 -0.20
C ARG A 77 -1.14 -11.49 -0.73
N PHE A 78 -0.10 -11.41 -1.57
CA PHE A 78 0.34 -10.15 -2.18
C PHE A 78 -0.77 -9.53 -3.04
N ARG A 79 -1.48 -10.35 -3.84
CA ARG A 79 -2.59 -9.88 -4.66
C ARG A 79 -3.80 -9.46 -3.84
N LEU A 80 -4.14 -10.19 -2.78
CA LEU A 80 -5.21 -9.80 -1.86
C LEU A 80 -4.92 -8.43 -1.26
N LEU A 81 -3.73 -8.24 -0.68
CA LEU A 81 -3.34 -6.96 -0.09
C LEU A 81 -3.34 -5.83 -1.12
N GLY A 82 -2.86 -6.10 -2.34
CA GLY A 82 -2.89 -5.12 -3.42
C GLY A 82 -4.31 -4.77 -3.87
N ALA A 83 -5.22 -5.75 -3.92
CA ALA A 83 -6.63 -5.50 -4.22
C ALA A 83 -7.31 -4.62 -3.15
N LEU A 84 -6.98 -4.81 -1.87
CA LEU A 84 -7.47 -3.93 -0.79
C LEU A 84 -7.00 -2.48 -0.99
N VAL A 85 -5.74 -2.29 -1.36
CA VAL A 85 -5.19 -0.95 -1.63
C VAL A 85 -5.84 -0.32 -2.86
N VAL A 86 -6.02 -1.08 -3.95
CA VAL A 86 -6.73 -0.60 -5.15
C VAL A 86 -8.16 -0.23 -4.83
N ALA A 87 -8.87 -1.03 -4.03
CA ALA A 87 -10.22 -0.71 -3.59
C ALA A 87 -10.26 0.62 -2.82
N GLY A 88 -9.29 0.87 -1.93
CA GLY A 88 -9.12 2.16 -1.27
C GLY A 88 -8.90 3.31 -2.25
N GLY A 89 -8.03 3.12 -3.26
CA GLY A 89 -7.81 4.10 -4.33
C GLY A 89 -9.07 4.39 -5.15
N LEU A 90 -9.88 3.38 -5.46
CA LEU A 90 -11.17 3.56 -6.12
C LEU A 90 -12.13 4.38 -5.26
N SER A 91 -12.15 4.18 -3.93
CA SER A 91 -12.92 5.03 -3.02
C SER A 91 -12.45 6.49 -3.05
N ARG A 92 -11.16 6.75 -3.28
CA ARG A 92 -10.64 8.12 -3.49
C ARG A 92 -11.06 8.74 -4.81
N VAL A 93 -11.26 7.95 -5.87
CA VAL A 93 -11.87 8.44 -7.13
C VAL A 93 -13.27 8.99 -6.86
N VAL A 94 -14.06 8.28 -6.06
CA VAL A 94 -15.40 8.74 -5.67
C VAL A 94 -15.31 10.09 -4.94
N SER A 95 -14.38 10.22 -3.99
CA SER A 95 -14.15 11.49 -3.28
C SER A 95 -13.66 12.60 -4.19
N LEU A 96 -12.77 12.31 -5.16
CA LEU A 96 -12.27 13.27 -6.14
C LEU A 96 -13.42 13.86 -6.98
N ILE A 97 -14.34 12.99 -7.42
CA ILE A 97 -15.51 13.41 -8.22
C ILE A 97 -16.52 14.18 -7.35
N ALA A 98 -16.75 13.74 -6.11
CA ALA A 98 -17.79 14.31 -5.26
C ALA A 98 -17.39 15.60 -4.54
N VAL A 99 -16.12 15.73 -4.14
CA VAL A 99 -15.63 16.79 -3.24
C VAL A 99 -14.47 17.58 -3.87
N GLY A 100 -13.78 17.03 -4.85
CA GLY A 100 -12.67 17.68 -5.55
C GLY A 100 -11.29 17.15 -5.18
N ALA A 101 -10.25 17.81 -5.70
CA ALA A 101 -8.87 17.32 -5.59
C ALA A 101 -8.34 17.41 -4.14
N PRO A 102 -7.68 16.35 -3.64
CA PRO A 102 -7.10 16.37 -2.30
C PRO A 102 -5.72 17.06 -2.32
N SER A 103 -5.09 17.17 -1.15
CA SER A 103 -3.74 17.73 -1.01
C SER A 103 -2.69 16.95 -1.81
N THR A 104 -1.54 17.56 -2.11
CA THR A 104 -0.46 16.93 -2.90
C THR A 104 0.02 15.60 -2.31
N GLY A 105 0.12 15.48 -0.98
CA GLY A 105 0.47 14.21 -0.33
C GLY A 105 -0.58 13.12 -0.56
N HIS A 106 -1.86 13.49 -0.66
CA HIS A 106 -2.94 12.55 -0.97
C HIS A 106 -2.97 12.16 -2.45
N LEU A 107 -2.57 13.07 -3.36
CA LEU A 107 -2.37 12.73 -4.77
C LEU A 107 -1.22 11.72 -4.96
N PHE A 108 -0.14 11.83 -4.18
CA PHE A 108 0.91 10.82 -4.15
C PHE A 108 0.39 9.46 -3.68
N GLY A 109 -0.38 9.42 -2.58
CA GLY A 109 -1.03 8.20 -2.11
C GLY A 109 -1.95 7.59 -3.18
N PHE A 110 -2.70 8.42 -3.89
CA PHE A 110 -3.59 8.00 -4.96
C PHE A 110 -2.83 7.37 -6.14
N PHE A 111 -1.70 7.95 -6.55
CA PHE A 111 -0.80 7.35 -7.54
C PHE A 111 -0.23 6.00 -7.06
N MET A 112 0.15 5.90 -5.79
CA MET A 112 0.63 4.65 -5.22
C MET A 112 -0.45 3.55 -5.28
N GLU A 113 -1.69 3.90 -4.93
CA GLU A 113 -2.81 2.96 -4.86
C GLU A 113 -3.26 2.44 -6.23
N LEU A 114 -3.39 3.31 -7.24
CA LEU A 114 -3.91 2.95 -8.56
C LEU A 114 -2.84 2.76 -9.65
N GLY A 115 -1.60 3.20 -9.40
CA GLY A 115 -0.49 3.05 -10.32
C GLY A 115 0.53 2.03 -9.81
N ALA A 116 1.26 2.40 -8.75
CA ALA A 116 2.40 1.62 -8.29
C ALA A 116 2.01 0.21 -7.81
N VAL A 117 0.97 0.07 -6.99
CA VAL A 117 0.57 -1.23 -6.43
C VAL A 117 0.12 -2.22 -7.51
N PRO A 118 -0.76 -1.88 -8.47
CA PRO A 118 -1.09 -2.75 -9.59
C PRO A 118 0.15 -3.20 -10.38
N LEU A 119 1.08 -2.29 -10.66
CA LEU A 119 2.33 -2.62 -11.36
C LEU A 119 3.19 -3.58 -10.55
N LEU A 120 3.30 -3.38 -9.22
CA LEU A 120 4.01 -4.30 -8.32
C LEU A 120 3.33 -5.67 -8.27
N MET A 121 2.00 -5.75 -8.30
CA MET A 121 1.28 -7.03 -8.36
C MET A 121 1.57 -7.78 -9.66
N LEU A 122 1.57 -7.09 -10.80
CA LEU A 122 1.89 -7.68 -12.10
C LEU A 122 3.35 -8.15 -12.15
N TRP A 123 4.27 -7.35 -11.60
CA TRP A 123 5.68 -7.72 -11.51
C TRP A 123 5.90 -8.92 -10.59
N GLN A 124 5.31 -8.93 -9.40
CA GLN A 124 5.40 -10.07 -8.48
C GLN A 124 4.83 -11.35 -9.12
N ALA A 125 3.69 -11.27 -9.80
CA ALA A 125 3.07 -12.43 -10.44
C ALA A 125 3.92 -12.99 -11.59
N SER A 126 4.50 -12.11 -12.41
CA SER A 126 5.38 -12.51 -13.51
C SER A 126 6.74 -13.02 -13.01
N PHE A 127 7.27 -12.46 -11.92
CA PHE A 127 8.47 -12.97 -11.24
C PHE A 127 8.23 -14.36 -10.64
N ALA A 128 7.14 -14.57 -9.89
CA ALA A 128 6.82 -15.85 -9.25
C ALA A 128 6.75 -17.01 -10.26
N ARG A 129 6.17 -16.78 -11.45
CA ARG A 129 6.14 -17.77 -12.54
C ARG A 129 7.55 -18.15 -13.02
N ARG A 130 8.42 -17.16 -13.21
CA ARG A 130 9.80 -17.38 -13.65
C ARG A 130 10.67 -18.03 -12.57
N TRP A 131 10.42 -17.69 -11.30
CA TRP A 131 11.06 -18.34 -10.16
C TRP A 131 10.72 -19.84 -10.10
N ALA A 132 9.43 -20.18 -10.24
CA ALA A 132 8.99 -21.58 -10.25
C ALA A 132 9.60 -22.38 -11.41
N ALA A 133 9.70 -21.79 -12.61
CA ALA A 133 10.31 -22.44 -13.77
C ALA A 133 11.83 -22.65 -13.67
N ALA A 134 12.51 -21.91 -12.78
CA ALA A 134 13.95 -22.01 -12.58
C ALA A 134 14.37 -23.06 -11.53
N LEU A 135 13.41 -23.61 -10.78
CA LEU A 135 13.67 -24.70 -9.82
C LEU A 135 13.70 -26.04 -10.58
N PRO A 136 14.75 -26.87 -10.43
CA PRO A 136 14.74 -28.22 -10.98
C PRO A 136 13.63 -29.05 -10.32
N SER A 137 12.87 -29.79 -11.15
CA SER A 137 11.78 -30.69 -10.76
C SER A 137 12.26 -31.86 -9.93
#